data_AF-A0A6J2JIX4-F1
#
_entry.id   AF-A0A6J2JIX4-F1
#
_cell.length_a   1.000
_cell.length_b   1.000
_cell.length_c   1.000
_cell.angle_alpha   90.00
_cell.angle_beta   90.00
_cell.angle_gamma   90.00
#
_symmetry.space_group_name_H-M   'P 1'
#
loop_
_entity.id
_entity.type
_entity.pdbx_description
1 polymer ?
#
loop_
_entity_poly.entity_id
_entity_poly.type
_entity_poly.pdbx_seq_one_letter_code
_entity_poly.pdbx_strand_id
1 'polypeptide(L)'
;MKPVLIILCLSAASLYADAAAVSNSTLKDELYNSILVADYDSAVERSRQIYADNNDDVITDVVNKLIRNNKMNCMEYAYQLWLQGSKDIVHDCFPVEFKLILAENNIKLMYKRDGLALTLGDSDINGRIAFGDGKDKTSPRVSWMFIPLWENDKVYFKILNTERNQYLTLGVNPNGHGGHMDYGVNSVDSFRTQWYLQPAKYDNDVLFFIYNREYSEALVLSRQTDGSDNRRAFGYRGRVVGSPEHYAWGIKAF
;
A
#
# COMPACT_ATOMS: atom_id res chain seq x y z
N MET A 1 -33.77 -47.11 25.01
CA MET A 1 -33.64 -45.92 24.12
C MET A 1 -32.39 -45.14 24.53
N LYS A 2 -31.61 -44.69 23.54
CA LYS A 2 -30.18 -44.34 23.60
C LYS A 2 -29.93 -42.90 24.07
N PRO A 3 -29.11 -42.66 25.12
CA PRO A 3 -28.50 -41.36 25.36
C PRO A 3 -26.97 -41.32 25.13
N VAL A 4 -26.34 -42.43 24.72
CA VAL A 4 -24.86 -42.56 24.67
C VAL A 4 -24.24 -42.00 23.38
N LEU A 5 -25.02 -41.73 22.33
CA LEU A 5 -24.47 -41.31 21.03
C LEU A 5 -24.21 -39.80 20.89
N ILE A 6 -24.78 -38.96 21.76
CA ILE A 6 -24.71 -37.49 21.61
C ILE A 6 -23.47 -36.89 22.29
N ILE A 7 -22.98 -37.49 23.37
CA ILE A 7 -21.84 -36.95 24.14
C ILE A 7 -20.49 -37.20 23.44
N LEU A 8 -20.36 -38.29 22.66
CA LEU A 8 -19.11 -38.62 21.93
C LEU A 8 -18.88 -37.74 20.68
N CYS A 9 -19.94 -37.28 20.02
CA CYS A 9 -19.81 -36.37 18.87
C CYS A 9 -19.39 -34.95 19.29
N LEU A 10 -19.84 -34.49 20.47
CA LEU A 10 -19.47 -33.18 21.01
C LEU A 10 -18.00 -33.12 21.47
N SER A 11 -17.47 -34.19 22.07
CA SER A 11 -16.06 -34.24 22.51
C SER A 11 -15.08 -34.46 21.36
N ALA A 12 -15.46 -35.21 20.32
CA ALA A 12 -14.66 -35.30 19.10
C ALA A 12 -14.62 -33.96 18.37
N ALA A 13 -15.76 -33.29 18.20
CA ALA A 13 -15.82 -31.98 17.55
C ALA A 13 -14.97 -30.91 18.27
N SER A 14 -14.93 -30.92 19.61
CA SER A 14 -14.06 -30.01 20.38
C SER A 14 -12.57 -30.31 20.18
N LEU A 15 -12.16 -31.59 20.14
CA LEU A 15 -10.77 -31.96 19.89
C LEU A 15 -10.30 -31.63 18.47
N TYR A 16 -11.17 -31.83 17.47
CA TYR A 16 -10.88 -31.44 16.08
C TYR A 16 -10.82 -29.92 15.92
N ALA A 17 -11.70 -29.17 16.61
CA ALA A 17 -11.67 -27.72 16.61
C ALA A 17 -10.38 -27.18 17.26
N ASP A 18 -9.94 -27.75 18.38
CA ASP A 18 -8.69 -27.37 19.05
C ASP A 18 -7.47 -27.69 18.18
N ALA A 19 -7.42 -28.86 17.55
CA ALA A 19 -6.32 -29.24 16.66
C ALA A 19 -6.25 -28.35 15.40
N ALA A 20 -7.40 -28.04 14.79
CA ALA A 20 -7.48 -27.13 13.65
C ALA A 20 -7.08 -25.69 14.05
N ALA A 21 -7.48 -25.22 15.22
CA ALA A 21 -7.10 -23.90 15.73
C ALA A 21 -5.57 -23.80 15.96
N VAL A 22 -4.97 -24.82 16.56
CA VAL A 22 -3.50 -24.89 16.74
C VAL A 22 -2.78 -24.94 15.40
N SER A 23 -3.25 -25.75 14.45
CA SER A 23 -2.69 -25.83 13.10
C SER A 23 -2.76 -24.48 12.37
N ASN A 24 -3.91 -23.80 12.40
CA ASN A 24 -4.08 -22.49 11.79
C ASN A 24 -3.20 -21.42 12.44
N SER A 25 -3.00 -21.47 13.76
CA SER A 25 -2.08 -20.53 14.44
C SER A 25 -0.64 -20.72 13.97
N THR A 26 -0.17 -21.96 13.85
CA THR A 26 1.17 -22.27 13.36
C THR A 26 1.37 -21.78 11.93
N LEU A 27 0.41 -22.04 11.03
CA LEU A 27 0.47 -21.57 9.63
C LEU A 27 0.55 -20.04 9.55
N LYS A 28 -0.25 -19.33 10.37
CA LYS A 28 -0.22 -17.86 10.44
C LYS A 28 1.16 -17.34 10.84
N ASP A 29 1.76 -17.93 11.87
CA ASP A 29 3.06 -17.48 12.37
C ASP A 29 4.19 -17.82 11.40
N GLU A 30 4.18 -19.00 10.78
CA GLU A 30 5.16 -19.38 9.76
C GLU A 30 5.10 -18.45 8.54
N LEU A 31 3.90 -18.22 8.00
CA LEU A 31 3.72 -17.31 6.86
C LEU A 31 4.13 -15.87 7.21
N TYR A 32 3.67 -15.35 8.36
CA TYR A 32 4.03 -14.01 8.81
C TYR A 32 5.54 -13.84 9.00
N ASN A 33 6.22 -14.84 9.57
CA ASN A 33 7.66 -14.80 9.80
C ASN A 33 8.46 -14.87 8.49
N SER A 34 8.08 -15.73 7.53
CA SER A 34 8.70 -15.77 6.20
C SER A 34 8.65 -14.40 5.52
N ILE A 35 7.50 -13.72 5.59
CA ILE A 35 7.35 -12.36 5.03
C ILE A 35 8.24 -11.35 5.75
N LEU A 36 8.33 -11.42 7.08
CA LEU A 36 9.16 -10.49 7.87
C LEU A 36 10.66 -10.62 7.58
N VAL A 37 11.14 -11.84 7.34
CA VAL A 37 12.56 -12.08 7.02
C VAL A 37 12.86 -11.92 5.52
N ALA A 38 11.89 -11.42 4.74
CA ALA A 38 11.98 -11.25 3.29
C ALA A 38 12.27 -12.54 2.50
N ASP A 39 11.88 -13.70 3.04
CA ASP A 39 11.88 -14.97 2.32
C ASP A 39 10.57 -15.12 1.54
N TYR A 40 10.46 -14.34 0.47
CA TYR A 40 9.22 -14.22 -0.30
C TYR A 40 8.88 -15.47 -1.10
N ASP A 41 9.87 -16.24 -1.55
CA ASP A 41 9.63 -17.50 -2.28
C ASP A 41 8.96 -18.52 -1.35
N SER A 42 9.46 -18.69 -0.13
CA SER A 42 8.79 -19.51 0.88
C SER A 42 7.42 -18.98 1.25
N ALA A 43 7.26 -17.65 1.36
CA ALA A 43 5.96 -17.05 1.65
C ALA A 43 4.93 -17.32 0.54
N VAL A 44 5.32 -17.20 -0.73
CA VAL A 44 4.46 -17.49 -1.89
C VAL A 44 4.06 -18.95 -1.92
N GLU A 45 5.02 -19.87 -1.77
CA GLU A 45 4.75 -21.32 -1.81
C GLU A 45 3.79 -21.75 -0.69
N ARG A 46 4.02 -21.27 0.53
CA ARG A 46 3.11 -21.50 1.67
C ARG A 46 1.72 -20.93 1.41
N SER A 47 1.64 -19.74 0.84
CA SER A 47 0.35 -19.10 0.51
C SER A 47 -0.44 -19.94 -0.50
N ARG A 48 0.21 -20.49 -1.53
CA ARG A 48 -0.45 -21.37 -2.50
C ARG A 48 -1.00 -22.63 -1.85
N GLN A 49 -0.24 -23.25 -0.95
CA GLN A 49 -0.68 -24.44 -0.23
C GLN A 49 -1.90 -24.12 0.65
N ILE A 50 -1.81 -23.07 1.46
CA ILE A 50 -2.91 -22.59 2.33
C ILE A 50 -4.16 -22.28 1.51
N TYR A 51 -3.99 -21.62 0.35
CA TYR A 51 -5.09 -21.25 -0.53
C TYR A 51 -5.73 -22.47 -1.21
N ALA A 52 -4.92 -23.41 -1.70
CA ALA A 52 -5.40 -24.67 -2.30
C ALA A 52 -6.21 -25.53 -1.30
N ASP A 53 -5.88 -25.43 -0.01
CA ASP A 53 -6.59 -26.12 1.08
C ASP A 53 -7.87 -25.37 1.53
N ASN A 54 -8.27 -24.29 0.83
CA ASN A 54 -9.42 -23.43 1.17
C ASN A 54 -9.32 -22.81 2.57
N ASN A 55 -8.13 -22.37 2.95
CA ASN A 55 -7.85 -21.74 4.24
C ASN A 55 -7.38 -20.28 4.05
N ASP A 56 -8.02 -19.57 3.12
CA ASP A 56 -7.73 -18.18 2.73
C ASP A 56 -7.86 -17.18 3.91
N ASP A 57 -8.67 -17.50 4.92
CA ASP A 57 -8.74 -16.77 6.18
C ASP A 57 -7.36 -16.64 6.89
N VAL A 58 -6.49 -17.65 6.78
CA VAL A 58 -5.13 -17.60 7.33
C VAL A 58 -4.30 -16.51 6.65
N ILE A 59 -4.38 -16.43 5.32
CA ILE A 59 -3.65 -15.43 4.52
C ILE A 59 -4.20 -14.04 4.85
N THR A 60 -5.51 -13.89 4.86
CA THR A 60 -6.21 -12.64 5.19
C THR A 60 -5.82 -12.13 6.58
N ASP A 61 -5.74 -13.01 7.59
CA ASP A 61 -5.31 -12.64 8.93
C ASP A 61 -3.85 -12.19 9.00
N VAL A 62 -2.96 -12.84 8.24
CA VAL A 62 -1.55 -12.45 8.15
C VAL A 62 -1.41 -11.08 7.47
N VAL A 63 -2.11 -10.84 6.36
CA VAL A 63 -2.15 -9.54 5.68
C VAL A 63 -2.66 -8.45 6.63
N ASN A 64 -3.77 -8.70 7.33
CA ASN A 64 -4.30 -7.78 8.33
C ASN A 64 -3.30 -7.50 9.46
N LYS A 65 -2.55 -8.50 9.92
CA LYS A 65 -1.48 -8.35 10.93
C LYS A 65 -0.32 -7.50 10.39
N LEU A 66 0.11 -7.72 9.15
CA LEU A 66 1.19 -6.92 8.51
C LEU A 66 0.80 -5.44 8.37
N ILE A 67 -0.43 -5.16 7.93
CA ILE A 67 -0.96 -3.80 7.77
C ILE A 67 -1.07 -3.10 9.13
N ARG A 68 -1.63 -3.76 10.15
CA ARG A 68 -1.74 -3.20 11.52
C ARG A 68 -0.38 -2.88 12.12
N ASN A 69 0.64 -3.67 11.79
CA ASN A 69 2.02 -3.50 12.27
C ASN A 69 2.88 -2.63 11.34
N ASN A 70 2.27 -1.97 10.35
CA ASN A 70 2.93 -1.11 9.36
C ASN A 70 4.15 -1.76 8.68
N LYS A 71 4.07 -3.04 8.31
CA LYS A 71 5.18 -3.77 7.71
C LYS A 71 5.27 -3.49 6.21
N MET A 72 6.37 -2.86 5.78
CA MET A 72 6.63 -2.58 4.36
C MET A 72 6.65 -3.85 3.53
N ASN A 73 7.25 -4.94 4.05
CA ASN A 73 7.30 -6.28 3.43
C ASN A 73 5.94 -6.82 2.95
N CYS A 74 4.83 -6.27 3.44
CA CYS A 74 3.50 -6.57 2.91
C CYS A 74 3.36 -6.21 1.42
N MET A 75 4.02 -5.14 0.97
CA MET A 75 4.04 -4.72 -0.44
C MET A 75 4.83 -5.69 -1.29
N GLU A 76 6.04 -6.07 -0.85
CA GLU A 76 6.86 -7.08 -1.52
C GLU A 76 6.16 -8.43 -1.58
N TYR A 77 5.52 -8.86 -0.49
CA TYR A 77 4.75 -10.10 -0.45
C TYR A 77 3.61 -10.11 -1.48
N ALA A 78 2.79 -9.06 -1.51
CA ALA A 78 1.71 -8.93 -2.49
C ALA A 78 2.25 -8.93 -3.94
N TYR A 79 3.36 -8.22 -4.16
CA TYR A 79 3.99 -8.14 -5.47
C TYR A 79 4.58 -9.47 -5.93
N GLN A 80 5.20 -10.24 -5.03
CA GLN A 80 5.73 -11.56 -5.35
C GLN A 80 4.62 -12.57 -5.65
N LEU A 81 3.51 -12.56 -4.91
CA LEU A 81 2.32 -13.33 -5.28
C LEU A 81 1.83 -12.96 -6.69
N TRP A 82 1.78 -11.66 -6.99
CA TRP A 82 1.32 -11.16 -8.28
C TRP A 82 2.21 -11.58 -9.45
N LEU A 83 3.54 -11.46 -9.29
CA LEU A 83 4.52 -11.84 -10.30
C LEU A 83 4.58 -13.35 -10.52
N GLN A 84 4.47 -14.13 -9.44
CA GLN A 84 4.60 -15.58 -9.50
C GLN A 84 3.25 -16.28 -9.81
N GLY A 85 2.29 -15.57 -10.40
CA GLY A 85 1.06 -16.15 -10.94
C GLY A 85 -0.07 -16.39 -9.93
N SER A 86 0.08 -15.99 -8.67
CA SER A 86 -0.93 -16.14 -7.60
C SER A 86 -1.74 -14.84 -7.41
N LYS A 87 -2.27 -14.31 -8.52
CA LYS A 87 -3.04 -13.05 -8.53
C LYS A 87 -4.41 -13.19 -7.86
N ASP A 88 -4.99 -14.38 -7.91
CA ASP A 88 -6.19 -14.80 -7.18
C ASP A 88 -6.04 -14.58 -5.67
N ILE A 89 -4.93 -15.01 -5.08
CA ILE A 89 -4.65 -14.78 -3.65
C ILE A 89 -4.64 -13.28 -3.33
N VAL A 90 -4.06 -12.44 -4.20
CA VAL A 90 -4.07 -10.99 -4.02
C VAL A 90 -5.48 -10.41 -4.18
N HIS A 91 -6.30 -10.96 -5.06
CA HIS A 91 -7.69 -10.52 -5.24
C HIS A 91 -8.59 -10.85 -4.06
N ASP A 92 -8.39 -12.02 -3.46
CA ASP A 92 -9.34 -12.57 -2.50
C ASP A 92 -8.92 -12.30 -1.05
N CYS A 93 -7.62 -12.25 -0.76
CA CYS A 93 -7.09 -12.16 0.62
C CYS A 93 -6.55 -10.77 1.02
N PHE A 94 -6.41 -9.83 0.06
CA PHE A 94 -5.86 -8.49 0.33
C PHE A 94 -6.93 -7.40 0.20
N PRO A 95 -6.72 -6.24 0.87
CA PRO A 95 -7.51 -5.05 0.59
C PRO A 95 -7.47 -4.68 -0.90
N VAL A 96 -8.58 -4.17 -1.41
CA VAL A 96 -8.75 -3.84 -2.84
C VAL A 96 -7.67 -2.90 -3.38
N GLU A 97 -7.10 -2.05 -2.51
CA GLU A 97 -6.02 -1.15 -2.86
C GLU A 97 -4.79 -1.87 -3.43
N PHE A 98 -4.44 -3.07 -2.94
CA PHE A 98 -3.32 -3.85 -3.45
C PHE A 98 -3.54 -4.27 -4.91
N LYS A 99 -4.77 -4.71 -5.24
CA LYS A 99 -5.17 -5.00 -6.62
C LYS A 99 -5.03 -3.76 -7.50
N LEU A 100 -5.54 -2.61 -7.06
CA LEU A 100 -5.50 -1.37 -7.83
C LEU A 100 -4.06 -0.94 -8.15
N ILE A 101 -3.14 -1.10 -7.18
CA ILE A 101 -1.72 -0.78 -7.34
C ILE A 101 -1.05 -1.75 -8.32
N LEU A 102 -1.19 -3.07 -8.11
CA LEU A 102 -0.41 -4.09 -8.81
C LEU A 102 -0.91 -4.40 -10.22
N ALA A 103 -2.19 -4.14 -10.49
CA ALA A 103 -2.77 -4.25 -11.83
C ALA A 103 -2.62 -2.97 -12.66
N GLU A 104 -1.88 -1.97 -12.16
CA GLU A 104 -1.66 -0.68 -12.83
C GLU A 104 -3.00 0.00 -13.21
N ASN A 105 -3.99 -0.05 -12.31
CA ASN A 105 -5.26 0.63 -12.55
C ASN A 105 -5.09 2.15 -12.46
N ASN A 106 -5.94 2.89 -13.17
CA ASN A 106 -6.14 4.31 -12.91
C ASN A 106 -6.75 4.49 -11.52
N ILE A 107 -6.07 5.28 -10.68
CA ILE A 107 -6.42 5.54 -9.29
C ILE A 107 -6.40 7.03 -8.97
N LYS A 108 -7.03 7.39 -7.85
CA LYS A 108 -6.90 8.68 -7.18
C LYS A 108 -6.06 8.49 -5.91
N LEU A 109 -5.09 9.37 -5.72
CA LEU A 109 -4.36 9.50 -4.47
C LEU A 109 -5.08 10.54 -3.60
N MET A 110 -5.78 10.06 -2.57
CA MET A 110 -6.58 10.88 -1.67
C MET A 110 -5.88 11.09 -0.34
N TYR A 111 -5.48 12.32 -0.02
CA TYR A 111 -4.80 12.57 1.24
C TYR A 111 -5.77 12.49 2.42
N LYS A 112 -5.53 11.59 3.39
CA LYS A 112 -6.53 11.26 4.42
C LYS A 112 -6.95 12.49 5.24
N ARG A 113 -5.99 13.33 5.64
CA ARG A 113 -6.22 14.49 6.51
C ARG A 113 -7.22 15.48 5.94
N ASP A 114 -7.08 15.80 4.66
CA ASP A 114 -7.78 16.92 4.02
C ASP A 114 -8.80 16.45 2.97
N GLY A 115 -8.78 15.17 2.60
CA GLY A 115 -9.64 14.60 1.55
C GLY A 115 -9.40 15.19 0.17
N LEU A 116 -8.21 15.72 -0.11
CA LEU A 116 -7.83 16.32 -1.39
C LEU A 116 -7.17 15.28 -2.29
N ALA A 117 -7.45 15.36 -3.59
CA ALA A 117 -6.86 14.48 -4.59
C ALA A 117 -5.55 15.09 -5.12
N LEU A 118 -4.50 14.28 -5.23
CA LEU A 118 -3.23 14.74 -5.80
C LEU A 118 -3.39 15.05 -7.30
N THR A 119 -2.80 16.15 -7.76
CA THR A 119 -2.72 16.51 -9.19
C THR A 119 -1.43 17.27 -9.49
N LEU A 120 -1.27 17.65 -10.76
CA LEU A 120 -0.17 18.46 -11.28
C LEU A 120 -0.70 19.81 -11.79
N GLY A 121 0.09 20.86 -11.59
CA GLY A 121 -0.16 22.20 -12.12
C GLY A 121 -0.02 22.29 -13.64
N ASP A 122 -0.39 23.42 -14.23
CA ASP A 122 -0.36 23.57 -15.69
C ASP A 122 1.03 23.93 -16.24
N SER A 123 1.78 24.75 -15.49
CA SER A 123 3.11 25.22 -15.89
C SER A 123 4.18 24.14 -15.71
N ASP A 124 4.97 23.92 -16.76
CA ASP A 124 6.00 22.86 -16.83
C ASP A 124 7.44 23.41 -16.89
N ILE A 125 7.64 24.70 -16.57
CA ILE A 125 8.93 25.38 -16.76
C ILE A 125 10.08 24.67 -16.01
N ASN A 126 9.80 24.11 -14.84
CA ASN A 126 10.76 23.37 -14.01
C ASN A 126 10.23 21.98 -13.61
N GLY A 127 9.35 21.42 -14.43
CA GLY A 127 8.43 20.35 -14.02
C GLY A 127 7.14 20.92 -13.40
N ARG A 128 6.03 20.18 -13.55
CA ARG A 128 4.73 20.61 -13.01
C ARG A 128 4.70 20.42 -11.51
N ILE A 129 4.39 21.48 -10.75
CA ILE A 129 4.26 21.35 -9.28
C ILE A 129 3.13 20.39 -8.94
N ALA A 130 3.38 19.47 -8.01
CA ALA A 130 2.34 18.60 -7.46
C ALA A 130 1.65 19.26 -6.26
N PHE A 131 0.33 19.08 -6.16
CA PHE A 131 -0.48 19.59 -5.06
C PHE A 131 -1.76 18.79 -4.89
N GLY A 132 -2.36 18.85 -3.70
CA GLY A 132 -3.72 18.41 -3.47
C GLY A 132 -4.69 19.50 -3.89
N ASP A 133 -5.57 19.19 -4.85
CA ASP A 133 -6.54 20.14 -5.39
C ASP A 133 -7.67 20.41 -4.40
N GLY A 134 -7.95 21.68 -4.13
CA GLY A 134 -8.99 22.11 -3.19
C GLY A 134 -10.42 21.80 -3.66
N LYS A 135 -10.61 21.51 -4.96
CA LYS A 135 -11.93 21.36 -5.60
C LYS A 135 -12.05 20.06 -6.38
N ASP A 136 -11.12 19.79 -7.28
CA ASP A 136 -11.18 18.64 -8.19
C ASP A 136 -10.79 17.34 -7.48
N LYS A 137 -11.66 16.33 -7.61
CA LYS A 137 -11.46 14.98 -7.09
C LYS A 137 -11.88 13.90 -8.09
N THR A 138 -12.21 14.29 -9.32
CA THR A 138 -12.88 13.39 -10.28
C THR A 138 -12.42 13.56 -11.71
N SER A 139 -11.86 14.71 -12.10
CA SER A 139 -11.43 14.91 -13.49
C SER A 139 -10.18 14.07 -13.82
N PRO A 140 -9.87 13.83 -15.11
CA PRO A 140 -8.66 13.11 -15.52
C PRO A 140 -7.35 13.67 -14.92
N ARG A 141 -7.33 14.94 -14.48
CA ARG A 141 -6.16 15.58 -13.87
C ARG A 141 -5.72 14.91 -12.58
N VAL A 142 -6.64 14.30 -11.85
CA VAL A 142 -6.37 13.61 -10.57
C VAL A 142 -6.17 12.10 -10.74
N SER A 143 -6.09 11.61 -11.98
CA SER A 143 -5.84 10.20 -12.29
C SER A 143 -4.34 9.90 -12.31
N TRP A 144 -3.96 8.86 -11.57
CA TRP A 144 -2.60 8.36 -11.45
C TRP A 144 -2.56 6.84 -11.67
N MET A 145 -1.38 6.31 -11.86
CA MET A 145 -1.12 4.87 -11.98
C MET A 145 0.19 4.53 -11.27
N PHE A 146 0.21 3.43 -10.52
CA PHE A 146 1.45 2.87 -9.99
C PHE A 146 2.04 1.91 -11.02
N ILE A 147 3.34 2.02 -11.26
CA ILE A 147 4.10 1.11 -12.13
C ILE A 147 5.19 0.46 -11.26
N PRO A 148 5.03 -0.82 -10.88
CA PRO A 148 5.95 -1.49 -9.98
C PRO A 148 7.28 -1.84 -10.66
N LEU A 149 8.35 -1.90 -9.87
CA LEU A 149 9.66 -2.41 -10.27
C LEU A 149 10.32 -3.15 -9.09
N TRP A 150 11.04 -4.22 -9.39
CA TRP A 150 11.78 -5.01 -8.41
C TRP A 150 13.25 -4.67 -8.44
N GLU A 151 13.84 -4.33 -7.29
CA GLU A 151 15.28 -4.15 -7.18
C GLU A 151 15.75 -4.41 -5.74
N ASN A 152 16.80 -5.21 -5.57
CA ASN A 152 17.41 -5.53 -4.27
C ASN A 152 16.38 -5.98 -3.21
N ASP A 153 15.58 -6.98 -3.57
CA ASP A 153 14.54 -7.60 -2.74
C ASP A 153 13.44 -6.67 -2.23
N LYS A 154 13.24 -5.56 -2.94
CA LYS A 154 12.23 -4.55 -2.65
C LYS A 154 11.41 -4.20 -3.87
N VAL A 155 10.14 -3.88 -3.63
CA VAL A 155 9.27 -3.30 -4.64
C VAL A 155 9.27 -1.78 -4.51
N TYR A 156 9.62 -1.12 -5.60
CA TYR A 156 9.45 0.32 -5.75
C TYR A 156 8.40 0.59 -6.82
N PHE A 157 7.94 1.83 -6.87
CA PHE A 157 6.92 2.26 -7.80
C PHE A 157 7.30 3.58 -8.44
N LYS A 158 7.09 3.67 -9.75
CA LYS A 158 6.91 4.96 -10.41
C LYS A 158 5.44 5.34 -10.27
N ILE A 159 5.15 6.61 -9.99
CA ILE A 159 3.78 7.11 -9.87
C ILE A 159 3.53 8.05 -11.05
N LEU A 160 2.75 7.60 -12.03
CA LEU A 160 2.51 8.29 -13.29
C LEU A 160 1.18 9.05 -13.22
N ASN A 161 1.17 10.35 -13.52
CA ASN A 161 -0.06 11.09 -13.78
C ASN A 161 -0.53 10.76 -15.20
N THR A 162 -1.76 10.27 -15.35
CA THR A 162 -2.23 9.73 -16.64
C THR A 162 -2.58 10.80 -17.66
N GLU A 163 -3.01 11.99 -17.21
CA GLU A 163 -3.30 13.11 -18.12
C GLU A 163 -2.03 13.76 -18.66
N ARG A 164 -1.05 13.99 -17.77
CA ARG A 164 0.20 14.68 -18.12
C ARG A 164 1.27 13.74 -18.68
N ASN A 165 1.12 12.43 -18.50
CA ASN A 165 2.14 11.42 -18.79
C ASN A 165 3.48 11.77 -18.12
N GLN A 166 3.42 12.19 -16.85
CA GLN A 166 4.56 12.64 -16.05
C GLN A 166 4.65 11.89 -14.73
N TYR A 167 5.87 11.61 -14.30
CA TYR A 167 6.18 10.86 -13.09
C TYR A 167 6.36 11.79 -11.89
N LEU A 168 5.78 11.42 -10.75
CA LEU A 168 5.98 12.12 -9.49
C LEU A 168 7.43 11.97 -9.02
N THR A 169 8.04 13.09 -8.62
CA THR A 169 9.43 13.15 -8.17
C THR A 169 9.64 14.23 -7.12
N LEU A 170 10.63 14.04 -6.24
CA LEU A 170 11.13 15.10 -5.37
C LEU A 170 12.19 15.94 -6.08
N GLY A 171 12.12 17.26 -5.89
CA GLY A 171 13.17 18.20 -6.31
C GLY A 171 14.50 17.93 -5.62
N VAL A 172 15.59 18.46 -6.18
CA VAL A 172 16.96 18.29 -5.62
C VAL A 172 17.16 19.16 -4.38
N ASN A 173 16.67 20.39 -4.43
CA ASN A 173 16.91 21.36 -3.38
C ASN A 173 15.81 21.28 -2.33
N PRO A 174 16.16 21.25 -1.03
CA PRO A 174 15.17 21.28 0.02
C PRO A 174 14.42 22.62 -0.01
N ASN A 175 13.15 22.56 0.35
CA ASN A 175 12.33 23.72 0.62
C ASN A 175 12.59 24.24 2.05
N GLY A 176 12.13 25.46 2.33
CA GLY A 176 12.21 26.06 3.68
C GLY A 176 11.33 25.37 4.73
N HIS A 177 10.64 24.27 4.39
CA HIS A 177 9.70 23.54 5.26
C HIS A 177 10.24 22.18 5.71
N GLY A 178 11.54 21.94 5.57
CA GLY A 178 12.19 20.74 6.08
C GLY A 178 11.98 19.51 5.21
N GLY A 179 12.07 19.64 3.89
CA GLY A 179 12.09 18.50 2.97
C GLY A 179 12.12 18.98 1.52
N HIS A 180 11.63 18.23 0.54
CA HIS A 180 11.73 18.59 -0.89
C HIS A 180 10.37 18.82 -1.53
N MET A 181 10.27 19.77 -2.48
CA MET A 181 9.03 19.97 -3.24
C MET A 181 8.76 18.80 -4.20
N ASP A 182 7.50 18.44 -4.37
CA ASP A 182 7.07 17.43 -5.36
C ASP A 182 6.73 18.05 -6.72
N TYR A 183 7.12 17.34 -7.78
CA TYR A 183 6.89 17.72 -9.17
C TYR A 183 6.49 16.51 -10.03
N GLY A 184 5.91 16.78 -11.20
CA GLY A 184 5.80 15.88 -12.33
C GLY A 184 6.90 16.13 -13.35
N VAL A 185 7.59 15.07 -13.79
CA VAL A 185 8.67 15.12 -14.78
C VAL A 185 8.51 14.04 -15.86
N ASN A 186 9.13 14.25 -17.03
CA ASN A 186 9.00 13.33 -18.17
C ASN A 186 9.93 12.10 -18.09
N SER A 187 11.08 12.22 -17.42
CA SER A 187 12.10 11.17 -17.36
C SER A 187 12.23 10.53 -15.97
N VAL A 188 12.79 9.32 -15.93
CA VAL A 188 12.86 8.45 -14.73
C VAL A 188 14.30 8.07 -14.40
N ASP A 189 15.19 9.05 -14.49
CA ASP A 189 16.64 8.83 -14.54
C ASP A 189 17.29 8.78 -13.15
N SER A 190 16.49 8.75 -12.08
CA SER A 190 16.96 8.88 -10.69
C SER A 190 16.01 8.18 -9.73
N PHE A 191 16.52 7.72 -8.58
CA PHE A 191 15.66 7.21 -7.50
C PHE A 191 14.69 8.25 -6.94
N ARG A 192 14.88 9.54 -7.21
CA ARG A 192 13.91 10.59 -6.87
C ARG A 192 12.54 10.40 -7.54
N THR A 193 12.48 9.70 -8.67
CA THR A 193 11.21 9.39 -9.37
C THR A 193 10.62 8.04 -8.94
N GLN A 194 11.14 7.44 -7.87
CA GLN A 194 10.74 6.14 -7.38
C GLN A 194 10.30 6.23 -5.93
N TRP A 195 9.29 5.43 -5.58
CA TRP A 195 8.60 5.49 -4.32
C TRP A 195 8.43 4.09 -3.73
N TYR A 196 8.36 3.98 -2.41
CA TYR A 196 7.99 2.74 -1.72
C TYR A 196 6.84 3.01 -0.74
N LEU A 197 6.03 1.98 -0.50
CA LEU A 197 4.79 2.10 0.26
C LEU A 197 4.91 1.38 1.60
N GLN A 198 4.30 1.96 2.63
CA GLN A 198 4.10 1.32 3.91
C GLN A 198 2.61 1.34 4.25
N PRO A 199 1.95 0.17 4.32
CA PRO A 199 0.53 0.13 4.64
C PRO A 199 0.27 0.53 6.10
N ALA A 200 -0.92 1.03 6.34
CA ALA A 200 -1.43 1.38 7.65
C ALA A 200 -2.94 1.15 7.71
N LYS A 201 -3.44 0.81 8.91
CA LYS A 201 -4.87 0.78 9.18
C LYS A 201 -5.25 2.05 9.95
N TYR A 202 -6.34 2.71 9.54
CA TYR A 202 -6.99 3.75 10.32
C TYR A 202 -8.49 3.57 10.21
N ASP A 203 -9.17 3.36 11.34
CA ASP A 203 -10.54 2.86 11.39
C ASP A 203 -10.69 1.61 10.49
N ASN A 204 -11.62 1.67 9.51
CA ASN A 204 -11.82 0.63 8.53
C ASN A 204 -11.01 0.85 7.23
N ASP A 205 -10.34 1.99 7.07
CA ASP A 205 -9.57 2.30 5.87
C ASP A 205 -8.17 1.67 5.91
N VAL A 206 -7.75 1.12 4.77
CA VAL A 206 -6.34 0.81 4.51
C VAL A 206 -5.73 2.00 3.78
N LEU A 207 -4.69 2.56 4.37
CA LEU A 207 -3.98 3.74 3.89
C LEU A 207 -2.51 3.39 3.68
N PHE A 208 -1.80 4.23 2.95
CA PHE A 208 -0.38 4.03 2.66
C PHE A 208 0.40 5.31 2.95
N PHE A 209 1.46 5.19 3.75
CA PHE A 209 2.53 6.17 3.69
C PHE A 209 3.32 5.91 2.41
N ILE A 210 3.58 6.97 1.65
CA ILE A 210 4.29 6.90 0.37
C ILE A 210 5.61 7.63 0.56
N TYR A 211 6.73 6.94 0.42
CA TYR A 211 8.05 7.49 0.69
C TYR A 211 8.90 7.53 -0.56
N ASN A 212 9.67 8.60 -0.70
CA ASN A 212 10.61 8.72 -1.80
C ASN A 212 11.83 7.81 -1.59
N ARG A 213 12.27 7.11 -2.63
CA ARG A 213 13.40 6.19 -2.54
C ARG A 213 14.74 6.90 -2.27
N GLU A 214 14.98 8.07 -2.86
CA GLU A 214 16.23 8.81 -2.70
C GLU A 214 16.37 9.38 -1.28
N TYR A 215 15.34 10.09 -0.82
CA TYR A 215 15.41 10.87 0.42
C TYR A 215 14.76 10.22 1.63
N SER A 216 14.02 9.11 1.44
CA SER A 216 13.20 8.48 2.50
C SER A 216 12.22 9.44 3.17
N GLU A 217 11.81 10.49 2.45
CA GLU A 217 10.86 11.50 2.90
C GLU A 217 9.44 11.10 2.48
N ALA A 218 8.46 11.32 3.37
CA ALA A 218 7.06 10.95 3.12
C ALA A 218 6.36 12.01 2.28
N LEU A 219 5.66 11.60 1.22
CA LEU A 219 4.79 12.47 0.42
C LEU A 219 3.63 12.97 1.30
N VAL A 220 3.51 14.28 1.47
CA VAL A 220 2.46 14.91 2.29
C VAL A 220 1.95 16.20 1.65
N LEU A 221 0.82 16.72 2.16
CA LEU A 221 0.31 18.03 1.79
C LEU A 221 0.59 19.10 2.84
N SER A 222 0.97 20.29 2.39
CA SER A 222 1.24 21.46 3.23
C SER A 222 0.07 21.82 4.15
N ARG A 223 0.39 22.29 5.35
CA ARG A 223 -0.63 22.83 6.28
C ARG A 223 -1.19 24.18 5.81
N GLN A 224 -0.41 24.92 5.03
CA GLN A 224 -0.86 26.15 4.39
C GLN A 224 -1.61 25.83 3.10
N THR A 225 -2.69 26.55 2.84
CA THR A 225 -3.39 26.58 1.56
C THR A 225 -2.92 27.75 0.71
N ASP A 226 -3.09 27.66 -0.60
CA ASP A 226 -3.04 28.82 -1.49
C ASP A 226 -4.41 29.51 -1.59
N GLY A 227 -4.52 30.55 -2.43
CA GLY A 227 -5.77 31.29 -2.62
C GLY A 227 -6.91 30.50 -3.29
N SER A 228 -6.66 29.25 -3.70
CA SER A 228 -7.65 28.33 -4.27
C SER A 228 -7.92 27.11 -3.37
N ASP A 229 -7.49 27.17 -2.11
CA ASP A 229 -7.54 26.07 -1.14
C ASP A 229 -6.68 24.85 -1.51
N ASN A 230 -5.79 24.98 -2.50
CA ASN A 230 -4.86 23.91 -2.83
C ASN A 230 -3.77 23.82 -1.76
N ARG A 231 -3.23 22.62 -1.57
CA ARG A 231 -2.13 22.37 -0.65
C ARG A 231 -0.96 21.79 -1.41
N ARG A 232 0.21 22.42 -1.33
CA ARG A 232 1.40 21.95 -2.04
C ARG A 232 1.83 20.59 -1.53
N ALA A 233 2.21 19.70 -2.45
CA ALA A 233 2.82 18.43 -2.10
C ALA A 233 4.32 18.62 -1.87
N PHE A 234 4.85 17.95 -0.85
CA PHE A 234 6.27 17.93 -0.55
C PHE A 234 6.63 16.64 0.18
N GLY A 235 7.88 16.20 0.03
CA GLY A 235 8.51 15.19 0.88
C GLY A 235 8.78 15.79 2.25
N TYR A 236 8.25 15.19 3.31
CA TYR A 236 8.44 15.65 4.68
C TYR A 236 9.52 14.84 5.40
N ARG A 237 10.55 15.55 5.89
CA ARG A 237 11.63 14.99 6.70
C ARG A 237 11.25 14.97 8.18
N GLY A 238 10.27 14.15 8.52
CA GLY A 238 9.81 14.01 9.90
C GLY A 238 9.11 12.68 10.15
N ARG A 239 8.76 12.45 11.42
CA ARG A 239 8.08 11.23 11.84
C ARG A 239 6.61 11.26 11.38
N VAL A 240 6.24 10.29 10.55
CA VAL A 240 4.85 10.10 10.07
C VAL A 240 4.19 8.83 10.61
N VAL A 241 5.00 7.79 10.88
CA VAL A 241 4.50 6.50 11.38
C VAL A 241 3.89 6.67 12.77
N GLY A 242 2.66 6.17 12.92
CA GLY A 242 1.81 6.33 14.10
C GLY A 242 0.68 7.34 13.91
N SER A 243 0.69 8.12 12.82
CA SER A 243 -0.37 9.11 12.52
C SER A 243 -0.87 9.01 11.06
N PRO A 244 -1.43 7.87 10.64
CA PRO A 244 -1.93 7.68 9.28
C PRO A 244 -3.04 8.67 8.90
N GLU A 245 -3.86 9.10 9.84
CA GLU A 245 -4.88 10.15 9.67
C GLU A 245 -4.31 11.51 9.24
N HIS A 246 -3.04 11.76 9.56
CA HIS A 246 -2.38 13.02 9.27
C HIS A 246 -1.49 12.96 8.02
N TYR A 247 -0.92 11.81 7.70
CA TYR A 247 0.15 11.71 6.70
C TYR A 247 -0.02 10.62 5.65
N ALA A 248 -1.00 9.72 5.77
CA ALA A 248 -1.19 8.64 4.82
C ALA A 248 -2.20 8.99 3.71
N TRP A 249 -2.14 8.20 2.64
CA TRP A 249 -2.94 8.34 1.44
C TRP A 249 -3.89 7.15 1.30
N GLY A 250 -5.14 7.45 0.97
CA GLY A 250 -6.07 6.45 0.44
C GLY A 250 -5.84 6.31 -1.07
N ILE A 251 -5.84 5.06 -1.55
CA ILE A 251 -5.78 4.74 -2.97
C ILE A 251 -7.18 4.31 -3.38
N LYS A 252 -7.82 5.04 -4.30
CA LYS A 252 -9.20 4.78 -4.74
C LYS A 252 -9.23 4.56 -6.23
N ALA A 253 -10.12 3.71 -6.72
CA ALA A 253 -10.34 3.60 -8.18
C ALA A 253 -10.73 4.98 -8.75
N PHE A 254 -10.16 5.31 -9.91
CA PHE A 254 -10.46 6.54 -10.62
C PHE A 254 -11.88 6.51 -11.23
#